data_AF-A0A316LDD3-F1
#
_entry.id   AF-A0A316LDD3-F1
#
_cell.length_a   1.000
_cell.length_b   1.000
_cell.length_c   1.000
_cell.angle_alpha   90.00
_cell.angle_beta   90.00
_cell.angle_gamma   90.00
#
_symmetry.space_group_name_H-M   'P 1'
#
loop_
_entity.id
_entity.type
_entity.pdbx_description
1 polymer ?
#
loop_
_entity_poly.entity_id
_entity_poly.type
_entity_poly.pdbx_seq_one_letter_code
_entity_poly.pdbx_strand_id
1 'polypeptide(L)'
;SMTQMNFLNFEHSQLEITPFRNNPNIETVIIGDNIDYNAVRALFVGCDNLRNIICLDSGFNKIIEDSDLDYAIVCAGETSGEFYGKTSSASTPDTADKIAYLSSNDRLDFTKYTPASKGSVSIGMPTFTGRPDNPYIKDVPVWPDASTVASQYATAKSYVSQMNLPDWALAYLPVEMGGTETARTVDDVFNFESATLKSNWSDSTGTVTETPVTEPETPVATSVTYSNWAAEDIINAISMGYLDDDPDAFGYQPAVTDLLGSDYTRAITRGQFAALAVRYYETLMGDITGEDYTIPVNSGDDVFADCSDDENMAKAYTLGILGGYNSADTRSGVYVGPNDLITREQAATMLTRLMECLINDFDSVGRTGWTVWYADSLPFTDTISDWALDGVRAVYGVGAMTGTTGTTFSPKSNYTIEQSIVTIMRIDTNWARAGRG
;
A
#
# COMPACT_ATOMS: atom_id res chain seq x y z
N SER A 1 -30.61 10.17 -15.10
CA SER A 1 -30.06 8.88 -14.62
C SER A 1 -29.17 9.22 -13.45
N MET A 2 -29.27 8.52 -12.32
CA MET A 2 -28.39 8.80 -11.19
C MET A 2 -26.94 8.45 -11.57
N THR A 3 -26.02 9.39 -11.43
CA THR A 3 -24.59 9.15 -11.68
C THR A 3 -23.96 8.61 -10.39
N GLN A 4 -23.32 7.44 -10.48
CA GLN A 4 -22.79 6.73 -9.33
C GLN A 4 -21.26 6.78 -9.32
N MET A 5 -20.70 7.15 -8.16
CA MET A 5 -19.27 7.01 -7.89
C MET A 5 -18.98 5.56 -7.45
N ASN A 6 -18.22 4.82 -8.27
CA ASN A 6 -17.89 3.41 -8.02
C ASN A 6 -16.37 3.16 -8.11
N PHE A 7 -15.62 3.71 -7.16
CA PHE A 7 -14.17 3.48 -7.04
C PHE A 7 -13.79 2.20 -6.29
N LEU A 8 -14.76 1.57 -5.61
CA LEU A 8 -14.56 0.37 -4.80
C LEU A 8 -15.60 -0.67 -5.18
N ASN A 9 -15.15 -1.88 -5.54
CA ASN A 9 -16.02 -2.92 -6.09
C ASN A 9 -17.01 -3.53 -5.07
N PHE A 10 -16.79 -3.38 -3.74
CA PHE A 10 -17.66 -3.88 -2.66
C PHE A 10 -17.55 -3.03 -1.38
N GLU A 11 -18.39 -3.28 -0.36
CA GLU A 11 -18.19 -2.70 0.99
C GLU A 11 -16.96 -3.34 1.65
N HIS A 12 -15.82 -2.64 1.61
CA HIS A 12 -14.55 -3.06 2.21
C HIS A 12 -14.50 -2.80 3.72
N SER A 13 -13.68 -3.57 4.44
CA SER A 13 -13.43 -3.41 5.88
C SER A 13 -12.92 -2.00 6.21
N GLN A 14 -13.26 -1.48 7.40
CA GLN A 14 -12.69 -0.21 7.92
C GLN A 14 -11.17 -0.30 8.14
N LEU A 15 -10.61 -1.51 8.26
CA LEU A 15 -9.20 -1.75 8.55
C LEU A 15 -8.32 -1.91 7.30
N GLU A 16 -8.91 -1.87 6.10
CA GLU A 16 -8.15 -1.96 4.86
C GLU A 16 -7.50 -0.62 4.51
N ILE A 17 -6.25 -0.68 4.05
CA ILE A 17 -5.51 0.47 3.54
C ILE A 17 -5.77 0.53 2.04
N THR A 18 -6.41 1.61 1.59
CA THR A 18 -6.68 1.85 0.16
C THR A 18 -6.33 3.31 -0.15
N PRO A 19 -6.24 3.73 -1.44
CA PRO A 19 -5.99 5.13 -1.76
C PRO A 19 -6.95 6.12 -1.10
N PHE A 20 -8.15 5.67 -0.71
CA PHE A 20 -9.17 6.48 -0.05
C PHE A 20 -9.41 6.11 1.43
N ARG A 21 -8.78 5.05 1.97
CA ARG A 21 -9.05 4.57 3.34
C ARG A 21 -7.77 4.43 4.16
N ASN A 22 -7.83 4.87 5.41
CA ASN A 22 -6.72 4.97 6.34
C ASN A 22 -5.53 5.72 5.72
N ASN A 23 -5.83 6.72 4.88
CA ASN A 23 -4.83 7.46 4.13
C ASN A 23 -4.61 8.84 4.78
N PRO A 24 -3.52 9.03 5.54
CA PRO A 24 -3.22 10.28 6.21
C PRO A 24 -2.73 11.38 5.24
N ASN A 25 -2.53 11.09 3.96
CA ASN A 25 -2.10 12.12 2.98
C ASN A 25 -3.27 12.90 2.38
N ILE A 26 -4.50 12.46 2.61
CA ILE A 26 -5.66 13.15 2.10
C ILE A 26 -6.02 14.26 3.07
N GLU A 27 -5.64 15.49 2.75
CA GLU A 27 -5.98 16.67 3.57
C GLU A 27 -7.24 17.38 3.08
N THR A 28 -7.42 17.42 1.76
CA THR A 28 -8.52 18.09 1.07
C THR A 28 -9.06 17.20 -0.03
N VAL A 29 -10.38 17.08 -0.11
CA VAL A 29 -11.07 16.39 -1.21
C VAL A 29 -11.97 17.37 -1.95
N ILE A 30 -11.83 17.40 -3.26
CA ILE A 30 -12.71 18.16 -4.16
C ILE A 30 -13.42 17.16 -5.06
N ILE A 31 -14.74 17.19 -5.03
CA ILE A 31 -15.58 16.37 -5.88
C ILE A 31 -16.39 17.31 -6.74
N GLY A 32 -16.15 17.21 -8.05
CA GLY A 32 -17.00 17.79 -9.05
C GLY A 32 -17.88 16.74 -9.70
N ASP A 33 -18.78 17.24 -10.54
CA ASP A 33 -19.72 16.48 -11.36
C ASP A 33 -21.01 16.08 -10.64
N ASN A 34 -22.06 15.86 -11.43
CA ASN A 34 -23.45 15.60 -11.04
C ASN A 34 -23.61 14.19 -10.44
N ILE A 35 -22.83 13.91 -9.39
CA ILE A 35 -22.75 12.65 -8.68
C ILE A 35 -23.83 12.67 -7.60
N ASP A 36 -24.77 11.74 -7.74
CA ASP A 36 -25.95 11.64 -6.89
C ASP A 36 -25.78 10.61 -5.76
N TYR A 37 -24.85 9.65 -5.90
CA TYR A 37 -24.74 8.52 -4.99
C TYR A 37 -23.37 7.84 -4.98
N ASN A 38 -22.97 7.34 -3.80
CA ASN A 38 -21.77 6.51 -3.59
C ASN A 38 -22.13 5.03 -3.60
N ALA A 39 -21.42 4.20 -4.39
CA ALA A 39 -21.64 2.75 -4.44
C ALA A 39 -21.51 2.03 -3.09
N VAL A 40 -20.70 2.61 -2.20
CA VAL A 40 -20.35 2.08 -0.88
C VAL A 40 -20.73 3.08 0.20
N ARG A 41 -20.90 2.60 1.44
CA ARG A 41 -21.36 3.41 2.58
C ARG A 41 -20.55 4.68 2.83
N ALA A 42 -19.22 4.64 2.73
CA ALA A 42 -18.34 5.81 2.83
C ALA A 42 -17.11 5.56 1.95
N LEU A 43 -16.64 6.60 1.26
CA LEU A 43 -15.46 6.49 0.39
C LEU A 43 -14.18 6.74 1.19
N PHE A 44 -14.14 7.83 1.95
CA PHE A 44 -13.01 8.20 2.78
C PHE A 44 -13.22 7.71 4.21
N VAL A 45 -12.40 6.77 4.67
CA VAL A 45 -12.57 6.16 6.00
C VAL A 45 -11.26 6.19 6.75
N GLY A 46 -11.22 6.70 7.98
CA GLY A 46 -9.98 6.70 8.78
C GLY A 46 -8.89 7.65 8.24
N CYS A 47 -9.25 8.68 7.48
CA CYS A 47 -8.29 9.65 6.96
C CYS A 47 -8.03 10.74 8.02
N ASP A 48 -7.10 10.47 8.93
CA ASP A 48 -6.86 11.29 10.13
C ASP A 48 -6.52 12.76 9.85
N ASN A 49 -5.94 13.07 8.69
CA ASN A 49 -5.57 14.43 8.28
C ASN A 49 -6.57 15.09 7.34
N LEU A 50 -7.67 14.42 6.99
CA LEU A 50 -8.69 15.00 6.12
C LEU A 50 -9.42 16.12 6.86
N ARG A 51 -9.15 17.38 6.49
CA ARG A 51 -9.74 18.57 7.12
C ARG A 51 -10.78 19.26 6.24
N ASN A 52 -10.69 19.12 4.92
CA ASN A 52 -11.51 19.89 3.99
C ASN A 52 -12.23 19.00 2.99
N ILE A 53 -13.54 19.24 2.81
CA ILE A 53 -14.31 18.66 1.69
C ILE A 53 -14.99 19.77 0.89
N ILE A 54 -14.91 19.67 -0.43
CA ILE A 54 -15.59 20.54 -1.37
C ILE A 54 -16.42 19.66 -2.32
N CYS A 55 -17.73 19.86 -2.34
CA CYS A 55 -18.65 19.20 -3.24
C CYS A 55 -19.27 20.23 -4.20
N LEU A 56 -19.07 20.02 -5.51
CA LEU A 56 -19.50 20.91 -6.58
C LEU A 56 -20.46 20.15 -7.48
N ASP A 57 -21.71 20.61 -7.54
CA ASP A 57 -22.79 19.96 -8.28
C ASP A 57 -23.06 18.51 -7.81
N SER A 58 -22.71 18.17 -6.57
CA SER A 58 -22.88 16.79 -6.05
C SER A 58 -23.66 16.77 -4.72
N GLY A 59 -24.41 15.69 -4.49
CA GLY A 59 -25.11 15.45 -3.24
C GLY A 59 -24.79 14.06 -2.67
N PHE A 60 -24.40 14.00 -1.39
CA PHE A 60 -24.02 12.75 -0.73
C PHE A 60 -24.71 12.60 0.62
N ASN A 61 -25.19 11.39 0.90
CA ASN A 61 -25.66 11.01 2.22
C ASN A 61 -24.49 10.67 3.17
N LYS A 62 -23.39 10.13 2.61
CA LYS A 62 -22.23 9.70 3.39
C LYS A 62 -20.98 9.55 2.52
N ILE A 63 -19.98 10.37 2.81
CA ILE A 63 -18.73 10.45 2.04
C ILE A 63 -17.51 10.12 2.89
N ILE A 64 -17.55 10.48 4.17
CA ILE A 64 -16.53 10.19 5.15
C ILE A 64 -17.05 9.30 6.28
N GLU A 65 -16.15 8.58 6.93
CA GLU A 65 -16.37 7.84 8.17
C GLU A 65 -15.07 7.85 8.98
N ASP A 66 -15.15 7.98 10.31
CA ASP A 66 -13.96 8.01 11.19
C ASP A 66 -12.91 9.04 10.74
N SER A 67 -13.33 10.27 10.41
CA SER A 67 -12.47 11.39 10.00
C SER A 67 -13.11 12.72 10.40
N ASP A 68 -12.30 13.68 10.85
CA ASP A 68 -12.77 14.96 11.40
C ASP A 68 -12.45 16.13 10.48
N LEU A 69 -13.50 16.81 10.00
CA LEU A 69 -13.38 17.97 9.11
C LEU A 69 -13.36 19.29 9.88
N ASP A 70 -12.50 20.20 9.46
CA ASP A 70 -12.56 21.60 9.90
C ASP A 70 -13.56 22.40 9.04
N TYR A 71 -13.58 22.11 7.73
CA TYR A 71 -14.38 22.86 6.77
C TYR A 71 -15.06 21.97 5.73
N ALA A 72 -16.28 22.35 5.34
CA ALA A 72 -16.96 21.75 4.20
C ALA A 72 -17.61 22.83 3.31
N ILE A 73 -17.34 22.80 2.01
CA ILE A 73 -18.02 23.63 1.01
C ILE A 73 -18.95 22.73 0.20
N VAL A 74 -20.22 23.09 0.13
CA VAL A 74 -21.21 22.32 -0.62
C VAL A 74 -21.95 23.27 -1.54
N CYS A 75 -21.72 23.13 -2.83
CA CYS A 75 -22.43 23.81 -3.89
C CYS A 75 -23.29 22.78 -4.63
N ALA A 76 -24.53 22.55 -4.17
CA ALA A 76 -25.39 21.53 -4.75
C ALA A 76 -26.01 22.01 -6.07
N GLY A 77 -25.97 21.22 -7.14
CA GLY A 77 -26.56 21.59 -8.44
C GLY A 77 -27.90 20.93 -8.77
N GLU A 78 -28.29 20.99 -10.05
CA GLU A 78 -29.69 21.08 -10.48
C GLU A 78 -30.51 19.77 -10.41
N THR A 79 -29.86 18.62 -10.26
CA THR A 79 -30.56 17.32 -10.27
C THR A 79 -30.24 16.52 -9.03
N SER A 80 -31.30 16.13 -8.31
CA SER A 80 -31.38 15.02 -7.33
C SER A 80 -30.37 14.89 -6.18
N GLY A 81 -29.34 15.73 -6.08
CA GLY A 81 -28.38 15.72 -4.99
C GLY A 81 -29.01 16.09 -3.65
N GLU A 82 -29.66 15.13 -3.00
CA GLU A 82 -30.06 15.23 -1.61
C GLU A 82 -28.82 15.02 -0.76
N PHE A 83 -28.22 16.12 -0.33
CA PHE A 83 -27.29 16.07 0.77
C PHE A 83 -28.13 15.98 2.05
N TYR A 84 -28.22 14.77 2.59
CA TYR A 84 -29.02 14.49 3.76
C TYR A 84 -28.25 14.87 5.02
N GLY A 85 -28.60 16.02 5.59
CA GLY A 85 -28.18 16.36 6.94
C GLY A 85 -28.76 15.35 7.93
N LYS A 86 -27.87 14.64 8.61
CA LYS A 86 -28.10 13.77 9.78
C LYS A 86 -28.76 12.41 9.48
N THR A 87 -27.96 11.35 9.55
CA THR A 87 -28.41 9.97 9.78
C THR A 87 -27.77 9.40 11.05
N SER A 88 -28.11 8.19 11.47
CA SER A 88 -27.65 7.58 12.73
C SER A 88 -26.14 7.27 12.81
N SER A 89 -25.36 7.62 11.78
CA SER A 89 -23.90 7.50 11.71
C SER A 89 -23.32 8.66 10.90
N ALA A 90 -22.14 9.18 11.26
CA ALA A 90 -21.58 10.43 10.76
C ALA A 90 -21.68 10.61 9.23
N SER A 91 -22.37 11.66 8.82
CA SER A 91 -22.37 12.26 7.49
C SER A 91 -21.36 13.42 7.46
N THR A 92 -20.99 13.93 6.27
CA THR A 92 -20.11 15.12 6.13
C THR A 92 -20.48 16.30 7.05
N PRO A 93 -21.77 16.59 7.29
CA PRO A 93 -22.21 17.62 8.25
C PRO A 93 -21.94 17.35 9.71
N ASP A 94 -21.81 16.08 10.09
CA ASP A 94 -21.75 15.71 11.51
C ASP A 94 -20.35 15.98 12.07
N THR A 95 -19.32 15.82 11.24
CA THR A 95 -17.91 16.02 11.64
C THR A 95 -17.42 17.43 11.37
N ALA A 96 -17.88 18.10 10.31
CA ALA A 96 -17.43 19.44 9.96
C ALA A 96 -17.84 20.51 10.99
N ASP A 97 -16.87 21.31 11.43
CA ASP A 97 -17.15 22.49 12.26
C ASP A 97 -17.73 23.63 11.40
N LYS A 98 -17.12 23.93 10.25
CA LYS A 98 -17.49 25.11 9.44
C LYS A 98 -17.98 24.72 8.06
N ILE A 99 -19.30 24.70 7.89
CA ILE A 99 -19.92 24.35 6.60
C ILE A 99 -20.37 25.63 5.89
N ALA A 100 -20.04 25.81 4.62
CA ALA A 100 -20.69 26.79 3.76
C ALA A 100 -21.51 26.09 2.67
N TYR A 101 -22.81 26.36 2.66
CA TYR A 101 -23.75 25.72 1.75
C TYR A 101 -24.39 26.73 0.80
N LEU A 102 -24.34 26.41 -0.50
CA LEU A 102 -25.06 27.10 -1.57
C LEU A 102 -25.95 26.06 -2.29
N SER A 103 -27.26 26.34 -2.38
CA SER A 103 -28.19 25.52 -3.17
C SER A 103 -28.43 26.15 -4.53
N SER A 104 -28.55 25.32 -5.55
CA SER A 104 -28.97 25.73 -6.90
C SER A 104 -30.50 25.83 -7.09
N ASN A 105 -31.32 25.23 -6.23
CA ASN A 105 -32.69 24.85 -6.62
C ASN A 105 -33.80 25.12 -5.58
N ASP A 106 -33.71 26.19 -4.79
CA ASP A 106 -34.71 26.54 -3.76
C ASP A 106 -35.02 25.36 -2.79
N ARG A 107 -34.12 24.37 -2.68
CA ARG A 107 -34.31 23.21 -1.81
C ARG A 107 -34.09 23.63 -0.35
N LEU A 108 -35.20 23.90 0.30
CA LEU A 108 -35.28 24.32 1.70
C LEU A 108 -34.88 23.21 2.69
N ASP A 109 -34.76 21.96 2.23
CA ASP A 109 -34.51 20.79 3.06
C ASP A 109 -33.25 20.95 3.92
N PHE A 110 -32.23 21.65 3.40
CA PHE A 110 -30.97 21.88 4.11
C PHE A 110 -31.12 22.83 5.30
N THR A 111 -31.90 23.92 5.17
CA THR A 111 -32.11 24.90 6.25
C THR A 111 -32.71 24.30 7.52
N LYS A 112 -33.39 23.17 7.38
CA LYS A 112 -34.01 22.44 8.49
C LYS A 112 -33.02 21.54 9.22
N TYR A 113 -31.96 21.09 8.56
CA TYR A 113 -31.03 20.07 9.08
C TYR A 113 -29.58 20.54 9.21
N THR A 114 -29.20 21.73 8.71
CA THR A 114 -27.90 22.33 9.05
C THR A 114 -27.84 22.52 10.57
N PRO A 115 -26.84 21.95 11.26
CA PRO A 115 -26.64 22.26 12.66
C PRO A 115 -26.32 23.74 12.78
N ALA A 116 -27.25 24.55 13.30
CA ALA A 116 -27.01 25.96 13.62
C ALA A 116 -25.86 26.16 14.64
N SER A 117 -25.30 25.07 15.19
CA SER A 117 -24.46 25.02 16.38
C SER A 117 -22.96 24.82 16.16
N LYS A 118 -22.42 24.93 14.94
CA LYS A 118 -20.96 24.79 14.72
C LYS A 118 -20.27 25.96 14.00
N GLY A 119 -20.99 27.04 13.70
CA GLY A 119 -20.45 28.15 12.91
C GLY A 119 -20.52 27.84 11.41
N SER A 120 -21.60 27.21 10.97
CA SER A 120 -21.92 26.99 9.56
C SER A 120 -22.77 28.13 8.97
N VAL A 121 -22.72 28.31 7.65
CA VAL A 121 -23.44 29.35 6.91
C VAL A 121 -24.21 28.76 5.74
N SER A 122 -25.49 29.14 5.59
CA SER A 122 -26.32 28.80 4.44
C SER A 122 -26.62 30.06 3.64
N ILE A 123 -26.25 30.05 2.36
CA ILE A 123 -26.19 31.26 1.54
C ILE A 123 -27.51 31.45 0.82
N GLY A 124 -28.12 32.62 0.98
CA GLY A 124 -29.36 32.97 0.31
C GLY A 124 -30.58 32.18 0.78
N MET A 125 -30.44 31.33 1.81
CA MET A 125 -31.51 30.45 2.28
C MET A 125 -32.40 31.13 3.33
N PRO A 126 -33.71 30.84 3.38
CA PRO A 126 -34.61 31.49 4.32
C PRO A 126 -34.53 30.83 5.70
N THR A 127 -34.96 31.58 6.71
CA THR A 127 -35.15 31.03 8.07
C THR A 127 -36.61 30.66 8.30
N PHE A 128 -36.82 29.60 9.10
CA PHE A 128 -38.13 29.15 9.53
C PHE A 128 -38.26 29.36 11.04
N THR A 129 -39.05 30.34 11.46
CA THR A 129 -39.30 30.59 12.88
C THR A 129 -40.47 29.73 13.35
N GLY A 130 -40.18 28.54 13.87
CA GLY A 130 -41.19 27.61 14.35
C GLY A 130 -42.12 28.22 15.39
N ARG A 131 -43.43 28.00 15.25
CA ARG A 131 -44.39 28.19 16.34
C ARG A 131 -44.19 27.10 17.40
N PRO A 132 -43.93 27.46 18.68
CA PRO A 132 -43.72 26.47 19.74
C PRO A 132 -44.93 25.55 20.00
N ASP A 133 -46.11 25.94 19.51
CA ASP A 133 -47.42 25.34 19.80
C ASP A 133 -48.00 24.46 18.68
N ASN A 134 -47.46 24.48 17.44
CA ASN A 134 -47.93 23.58 16.37
C ASN A 134 -46.89 23.31 15.27
N PRO A 135 -46.23 22.13 15.27
CA PRO A 135 -45.19 21.77 14.30
C PRO A 135 -45.72 21.42 12.89
N TYR A 136 -47.04 21.46 12.65
CA TYR A 136 -47.65 21.09 11.36
C TYR A 136 -48.05 22.29 10.49
N ILE A 137 -47.84 23.53 10.96
CA ILE A 137 -48.07 24.74 10.16
C ILE A 137 -46.76 25.12 9.48
N LYS A 138 -46.75 25.20 8.15
CA LYS A 138 -45.60 25.70 7.39
C LYS A 138 -45.50 27.21 7.62
N ASP A 139 -44.45 27.66 8.31
CA ASP A 139 -44.15 29.07 8.49
C ASP A 139 -43.85 29.75 7.15
N VAL A 140 -44.12 31.05 7.07
CA VAL A 140 -43.74 31.87 5.92
C VAL A 140 -42.22 32.00 5.90
N PRO A 141 -41.53 31.55 4.84
CA PRO A 141 -40.07 31.68 4.76
C PRO A 141 -39.67 33.15 4.74
N VAL A 142 -38.73 33.53 5.61
CA VAL A 142 -38.12 34.86 5.59
C VAL A 142 -36.77 34.76 4.90
N TRP A 143 -36.70 35.29 3.69
CA TRP A 143 -35.50 35.31 2.88
C TRP A 143 -34.53 36.40 3.36
N PRO A 144 -33.21 36.13 3.37
CA PRO A 144 -32.21 37.13 3.73
C PRO A 144 -32.19 38.27 2.70
N ASP A 145 -31.97 39.49 3.18
CA ASP A 145 -31.72 40.61 2.27
C ASP A 145 -30.32 40.51 1.62
N ALA A 146 -30.08 41.34 0.60
CA ALA A 146 -28.81 41.33 -0.12
C ALA A 146 -27.59 41.57 0.79
N SER A 147 -27.73 42.34 1.88
CA SER A 147 -26.64 42.63 2.81
C SER A 147 -26.28 41.42 3.67
N THR A 148 -27.29 40.65 4.06
CA THR A 148 -27.17 39.39 4.79
C THR A 148 -26.52 38.35 3.90
N VAL A 149 -26.97 38.22 2.64
CA VAL A 149 -26.37 37.33 1.66
C VAL A 149 -24.89 37.67 1.40
N ALA A 150 -24.55 38.95 1.28
CA ALA A 150 -23.16 39.38 1.12
C ALA A 150 -22.29 38.99 2.33
N SER A 151 -22.82 39.07 3.55
CA SER A 151 -22.12 38.64 4.76
C SER A 151 -21.96 37.13 4.82
N GLN A 152 -22.96 36.37 4.37
CA GLN A 152 -22.87 34.90 4.26
C GLN A 152 -21.76 34.47 3.28
N TYR A 153 -21.67 35.13 2.12
CA TYR A 153 -20.56 34.92 1.18
C TYR A 153 -19.21 35.33 1.77
N ALA A 154 -19.12 36.43 2.52
CA ALA A 154 -17.87 36.83 3.17
C ALA A 154 -17.38 35.78 4.20
N THR A 155 -18.31 35.19 4.96
CA THR A 155 -18.02 34.08 5.86
C THR A 155 -17.51 32.85 5.10
N ALA A 156 -18.18 32.47 4.01
CA ALA A 156 -17.74 31.37 3.18
C ALA A 156 -16.34 31.58 2.56
N LYS A 157 -16.06 32.80 2.09
CA LYS A 157 -14.72 33.20 1.61
C LYS A 157 -13.64 33.02 2.69
N SER A 158 -13.96 33.36 3.94
CA SER A 158 -13.05 33.13 5.06
C SER A 158 -12.73 31.64 5.23
N TYR A 159 -13.72 30.75 5.08
CA TYR A 159 -13.49 29.30 5.18
C TYR A 159 -12.56 28.82 4.06
N VAL A 160 -12.85 29.18 2.81
CA VAL A 160 -12.00 28.81 1.66
C VAL A 160 -10.57 29.30 1.83
N SER A 161 -10.37 30.54 2.32
CA SER A 161 -9.02 31.07 2.57
C SER A 161 -8.26 30.30 3.65
N GLN A 162 -8.96 29.69 4.61
CA GLN A 162 -8.37 28.90 5.70
C GLN A 162 -8.07 27.45 5.29
N MET A 163 -8.61 26.98 4.17
CA MET A 163 -8.31 25.65 3.63
C MET A 163 -6.93 25.57 2.97
N ASN A 164 -6.28 26.71 2.70
CA ASN A 164 -4.96 26.79 2.04
C ASN A 164 -4.90 26.03 0.70
N LEU A 165 -5.92 26.21 -0.14
CA LEU A 165 -6.03 25.52 -1.43
C LEU A 165 -5.02 26.07 -2.45
N PRO A 166 -4.44 25.21 -3.29
CA PRO A 166 -3.63 25.66 -4.42
C PRO A 166 -4.48 26.41 -5.45
N ASP A 167 -3.83 27.25 -6.27
CA ASP A 167 -4.51 28.11 -7.25
C ASP A 167 -5.39 27.31 -8.25
N TRP A 168 -4.96 26.11 -8.63
CA TRP A 168 -5.73 25.24 -9.52
C TRP A 168 -7.04 24.75 -8.87
N ALA A 169 -7.06 24.55 -7.55
CA ALA A 169 -8.24 24.09 -6.82
C ALA A 169 -9.27 25.22 -6.66
N LEU A 170 -8.80 26.46 -6.47
CA LEU A 170 -9.64 27.64 -6.41
C LEU A 170 -10.41 27.90 -7.73
N ALA A 171 -9.92 27.41 -8.86
CA ALA A 171 -10.59 27.54 -10.15
C ALA A 171 -11.95 26.80 -10.21
N TYR A 172 -12.14 25.77 -9.40
CA TYR A 172 -13.38 25.00 -9.38
C TYR A 172 -14.46 25.61 -8.47
N LEU A 173 -14.10 26.58 -7.62
CA LEU A 173 -15.02 27.20 -6.65
C LEU A 173 -15.76 28.42 -7.25
N PRO A 174 -17.02 28.67 -6.84
CA PRO A 174 -17.68 29.94 -7.12
C PRO A 174 -16.89 31.13 -6.56
N VAL A 175 -16.94 32.26 -7.25
CA VAL A 175 -16.10 33.45 -6.97
C VAL A 175 -16.59 34.19 -5.75
N GLU A 176 -17.90 34.18 -5.59
CA GLU A 176 -18.61 34.63 -4.41
C GLU A 176 -18.22 33.80 -3.18
N MET A 177 -17.67 32.59 -3.37
CA MET A 177 -17.16 31.70 -2.32
C MET A 177 -15.65 31.76 -2.15
N GLY A 178 -14.93 32.50 -3.00
CA GLY A 178 -13.48 32.66 -2.92
C GLY A 178 -12.69 31.97 -4.04
N GLY A 179 -13.37 31.46 -5.08
CA GLY A 179 -12.72 30.94 -6.28
C GLY A 179 -12.30 32.01 -7.30
N THR A 180 -11.76 31.58 -8.44
CA THR A 180 -11.02 32.43 -9.40
C THR A 180 -11.67 32.63 -10.78
N GLU A 181 -13.00 32.49 -10.91
CA GLU A 181 -13.84 32.77 -12.10
C GLU A 181 -13.68 31.83 -13.29
N THR A 182 -12.66 30.96 -13.33
CA THR A 182 -12.44 30.13 -14.52
C THR A 182 -12.99 28.73 -14.34
N ALA A 183 -14.23 28.51 -14.79
CA ALA A 183 -14.76 27.15 -14.96
C ALA A 183 -13.82 26.38 -15.90
N ARG A 184 -13.21 25.31 -15.39
CA ARG A 184 -12.21 24.49 -16.08
C ARG A 184 -12.67 23.04 -16.02
N THR A 185 -12.36 22.28 -17.05
CA THR A 185 -12.53 20.82 -17.03
C THR A 185 -11.30 20.17 -16.41
N VAL A 186 -11.44 18.93 -15.91
CA VAL A 186 -10.27 18.16 -15.41
C VAL A 186 -9.21 18.02 -16.51
N ASP A 187 -9.62 17.88 -17.76
CA ASP A 187 -8.74 17.82 -18.93
C ASP A 187 -7.92 19.11 -19.14
N ASP A 188 -8.36 20.27 -18.63
CA ASP A 188 -7.63 21.53 -18.75
C ASP A 188 -6.46 21.63 -17.76
N VAL A 189 -6.45 20.79 -16.73
CA VAL A 189 -5.52 20.85 -15.58
C VAL A 189 -4.64 19.61 -15.49
N PHE A 190 -5.16 18.44 -15.86
CA PHE A 190 -4.47 17.14 -15.76
C PHE A 190 -4.19 16.55 -17.14
N ASN A 191 -3.00 16.00 -17.32
CA ASN A 191 -2.65 15.18 -18.47
C ASN A 191 -2.81 13.71 -18.10
N PHE A 192 -3.88 13.08 -18.59
CA PHE A 192 -4.19 11.68 -18.32
C PHE A 192 -3.21 10.68 -18.94
N GLU A 193 -2.51 11.05 -20.03
CA GLU A 193 -1.52 10.16 -20.66
C GLU A 193 -0.23 10.07 -19.83
N SER A 194 0.15 11.18 -19.19
CA SER A 194 1.36 11.25 -18.37
C SER A 194 1.11 11.21 -16.87
N ALA A 195 -0.16 11.15 -16.44
CA ALA A 195 -0.57 11.24 -15.03
C ALA A 195 -0.05 12.48 -14.28
N THR A 196 0.18 13.61 -14.97
CA THR A 196 0.76 14.84 -14.38
C THR A 196 -0.12 16.07 -14.56
N LEU A 197 0.08 17.08 -13.69
CA LEU A 197 -0.51 18.42 -13.87
C LEU A 197 0.12 19.14 -15.07
N LYS A 198 -0.68 19.91 -15.81
CA LYS A 198 -0.18 20.72 -16.93
C LYS A 198 0.67 21.90 -16.43
N SER A 199 1.76 22.21 -17.16
CA SER A 199 2.87 23.08 -16.72
C SER A 199 2.52 24.52 -16.36
N ASN A 200 1.37 25.03 -16.77
CA ASN A 200 0.88 26.37 -16.41
C ASN A 200 0.12 26.39 -15.07
N TRP A 201 0.15 25.28 -14.33
CA TRP A 201 -0.56 25.05 -13.07
C TRP A 201 0.32 24.44 -11.98
N SER A 202 1.63 24.36 -12.24
CA SER A 202 2.63 24.06 -11.23
C SER A 202 3.26 25.37 -10.76
N ASP A 203 3.13 25.70 -9.48
CA ASP A 203 3.74 26.91 -8.90
C ASP A 203 5.27 26.79 -8.74
N SER A 204 5.85 25.70 -9.25
CA SER A 204 7.23 25.31 -9.05
C SER A 204 8.02 25.36 -10.36
N THR A 205 9.09 26.15 -10.38
CA THR A 205 10.25 26.00 -11.30
C THR A 205 11.05 24.71 -11.06
N GLY A 206 10.44 23.70 -10.44
CA GLY A 206 11.02 22.38 -10.25
C GLY A 206 10.55 21.47 -11.37
N THR A 207 11.49 20.82 -12.04
CA THR A 207 11.22 19.60 -12.80
C THR A 207 10.42 18.67 -11.90
N VAL A 208 9.24 18.24 -12.34
CA VAL A 208 8.60 17.06 -11.75
C VAL A 208 9.44 15.89 -12.23
N THR A 209 10.57 15.67 -11.56
CA THR A 209 11.08 14.32 -11.46
C THR A 209 10.02 13.60 -10.65
N GLU A 210 9.30 12.67 -11.26
CA GLU A 210 8.69 11.61 -10.47
C GLU A 210 9.84 10.84 -9.84
N THR A 211 10.30 11.32 -8.69
CA THR A 211 10.71 10.40 -7.65
C THR A 211 9.41 9.69 -7.29
N PRO A 212 9.33 8.36 -7.33
CA PRO A 212 8.17 7.66 -6.80
C PRO A 212 7.90 8.25 -5.42
N VAL A 213 6.68 8.76 -5.21
CA VAL A 213 6.29 9.27 -3.90
C VAL A 213 6.34 8.08 -2.97
N THR A 214 7.38 8.06 -2.12
CA THR A 214 7.36 7.28 -0.90
C THR A 214 6.06 7.60 -0.19
N GLU A 215 5.34 6.53 0.16
CA GLU A 215 4.31 6.45 1.20
C GLU A 215 4.53 7.55 2.26
N PRO A 216 3.49 8.15 2.90
CA PRO A 216 3.77 8.94 4.11
C PRO A 216 4.70 8.07 4.94
N GLU A 217 5.85 8.57 5.39
CA GLU A 217 6.76 7.73 6.15
C GLU A 217 5.99 7.26 7.38
N THR A 218 5.35 6.09 7.24
CA THR A 218 5.26 5.04 8.22
C THR A 218 6.60 5.14 8.88
N PRO A 219 6.69 5.63 10.13
CA PRO A 219 7.94 6.09 10.72
C PRO A 219 9.00 5.08 10.30
N VAL A 220 9.94 5.48 9.43
CA VAL A 220 10.75 4.51 8.69
C VAL A 220 11.31 3.62 9.75
N ALA A 221 10.89 2.35 9.72
CA ALA A 221 11.19 1.48 10.81
C ALA A 221 12.72 1.44 10.88
N THR A 222 13.27 1.99 11.95
CA THR A 222 14.73 2.06 12.15
C THR A 222 15.26 0.76 12.75
N SER A 223 14.43 -0.28 12.78
CA SER A 223 14.77 -1.59 13.30
C SER A 223 13.90 -2.64 12.64
N VAL A 224 14.44 -3.83 12.50
CA VAL A 224 13.71 -4.98 11.97
C VAL A 224 12.96 -5.69 13.09
N THR A 225 11.71 -6.02 12.84
CA THR A 225 10.89 -6.90 13.68
C THR A 225 11.06 -8.36 13.23
N TYR A 226 11.40 -9.23 14.16
CA TYR A 226 11.46 -10.69 13.98
C TYR A 226 11.09 -11.40 15.28
N SER A 227 10.73 -12.67 15.16
CA SER A 227 10.36 -13.50 16.30
C SER A 227 11.58 -13.97 17.08
N ASN A 228 11.45 -14.07 18.40
CA ASN A 228 12.54 -14.53 19.29
C ASN A 228 13.16 -15.88 18.90
N TRP A 229 12.38 -16.78 18.30
CA TRP A 229 12.88 -18.10 17.89
C TRP A 229 13.90 -18.02 16.73
N ALA A 230 13.88 -16.94 15.95
CA ALA A 230 14.79 -16.72 14.82
C ALA A 230 15.98 -15.83 15.17
N ALA A 231 15.99 -15.22 16.36
CA ALA A 231 16.93 -14.18 16.75
C ALA A 231 18.40 -14.62 16.64
N GLU A 232 18.73 -15.81 17.15
CA GLU A 232 20.10 -16.33 17.13
C GLU A 232 20.60 -16.57 15.70
N ASP A 233 19.78 -17.21 14.86
CA ASP A 233 20.11 -17.46 13.46
C ASP A 233 20.26 -16.15 12.67
N ILE A 234 19.40 -15.14 12.90
CA ILE A 234 19.50 -13.82 12.26
C ILE A 234 20.80 -13.12 12.67
N ILE A 235 21.15 -13.12 13.96
CA ILE A 235 22.40 -12.53 14.45
C ILE A 235 23.62 -13.23 13.84
N ASN A 236 23.60 -14.57 13.77
CA ASN A 236 24.67 -15.33 13.16
C ASN A 236 24.78 -15.04 11.65
N ALA A 237 23.66 -14.92 10.94
CA ALA A 237 23.62 -14.58 9.52
C ALA A 237 24.29 -13.21 9.24
N ILE A 238 24.09 -12.21 10.10
CA ILE A 238 24.77 -10.91 10.01
C ILE A 238 26.28 -11.09 10.22
N SER A 239 26.68 -11.81 11.27
CA SER A 239 28.10 -12.02 11.59
C SER A 239 28.86 -12.75 10.47
N MET A 240 28.14 -13.54 9.66
CA MET A 240 28.67 -14.28 8.52
C MET A 240 28.54 -13.53 7.19
N GLY A 241 28.02 -12.30 7.19
CA GLY A 241 27.85 -11.49 5.97
C GLY A 241 26.72 -11.94 5.05
N TYR A 242 25.75 -12.70 5.57
CA TYR A 242 24.54 -13.11 4.82
C TYR A 242 23.41 -12.08 4.92
N LEU A 243 23.49 -11.17 5.89
CA LEU A 243 22.57 -10.05 6.09
C LEU A 243 23.37 -8.77 6.35
N ASP A 244 22.79 -7.63 6.00
CA ASP A 244 23.38 -6.32 6.26
C ASP A 244 23.22 -5.96 7.74
N ASP A 245 24.30 -5.52 8.39
CA ASP A 245 24.32 -5.05 9.78
C ASP A 245 23.87 -3.59 9.84
N ASP A 246 23.10 -3.23 10.87
CA ASP A 246 22.75 -1.85 11.16
C ASP A 246 23.94 -1.16 11.85
N PRO A 247 24.65 -0.24 11.16
CA PRO A 247 25.85 0.39 11.70
C PRO A 247 25.56 1.32 12.89
N ASP A 248 24.31 1.73 13.07
CA ASP A 248 23.88 2.67 14.10
C ASP A 248 23.29 1.96 15.34
N ALA A 249 23.07 0.64 15.26
CA ALA A 249 22.57 -0.18 16.36
C ALA A 249 23.70 -0.71 17.27
N PHE A 250 23.39 -0.87 18.56
CA PHE A 250 24.33 -1.49 19.50
C PHE A 250 24.24 -3.02 19.43
N GLY A 251 25.33 -3.66 19.01
CA GLY A 251 25.40 -5.11 18.79
C GLY A 251 24.93 -5.50 17.38
N TYR A 252 25.07 -6.77 17.01
CA TYR A 252 24.62 -7.25 15.70
C TYR A 252 23.10 -7.15 15.60
N GLN A 253 22.60 -6.27 14.73
CA GLN A 253 21.18 -6.08 14.44
C GLN A 253 21.01 -5.97 12.92
N PRO A 254 19.98 -6.63 12.35
CA PRO A 254 19.79 -6.56 10.91
C PRO A 254 19.36 -5.15 10.49
N ALA A 255 19.96 -4.64 9.42
CA ALA A 255 19.58 -3.37 8.82
C ALA A 255 18.22 -3.48 8.10
N VAL A 256 17.46 -2.39 8.12
CA VAL A 256 16.29 -2.22 7.26
C VAL A 256 16.78 -1.89 5.86
N THR A 257 16.47 -2.77 4.90
CA THR A 257 16.90 -2.64 3.50
C THR A 257 15.69 -2.61 2.58
N ASP A 258 15.84 -2.02 1.40
CA ASP A 258 14.79 -2.06 0.37
C ASP A 258 14.44 -3.50 -0.04
N LEU A 259 15.40 -4.41 0.07
CA LEU A 259 15.22 -5.82 -0.28
C LEU A 259 14.30 -6.54 0.71
N LEU A 260 14.64 -6.59 2.00
CA LEU A 260 13.91 -7.40 2.99
C LEU A 260 12.93 -6.58 3.85
N GLY A 261 13.04 -5.25 3.84
CA GLY A 261 12.22 -4.35 4.64
C GLY A 261 12.46 -4.52 6.15
N SER A 262 11.48 -4.10 6.95
CA SER A 262 11.58 -4.01 8.41
C SER A 262 10.77 -5.06 9.18
N ASP A 263 10.01 -5.91 8.51
CA ASP A 263 9.24 -6.98 9.16
C ASP A 263 9.63 -8.32 8.55
N TYR A 264 10.36 -9.14 9.30
CA TYR A 264 10.77 -10.47 8.86
C TYR A 264 9.72 -11.54 9.16
N THR A 265 8.65 -11.22 9.89
CA THR A 265 7.55 -12.15 10.17
C THR A 265 6.59 -12.31 8.98
N ARG A 266 6.61 -11.36 8.04
CA ARG A 266 5.81 -11.41 6.82
C ARG A 266 6.29 -12.48 5.84
N ALA A 267 5.41 -12.83 4.91
CA ALA A 267 5.73 -13.73 3.82
C ALA A 267 6.82 -13.14 2.91
N ILE A 268 7.77 -13.98 2.50
CA ILE A 268 8.85 -13.62 1.59
C ILE A 268 8.38 -13.73 0.14
N THR A 269 8.80 -12.78 -0.70
CA THR A 269 8.62 -12.90 -2.15
C THR A 269 9.67 -13.82 -2.77
N ARG A 270 9.38 -14.37 -3.95
CA ARG A 270 10.31 -15.22 -4.69
C ARG A 270 11.62 -14.50 -5.04
N GLY A 271 11.56 -13.19 -5.33
CA GLY A 271 12.71 -12.31 -5.53
C GLY A 271 13.54 -12.10 -4.28
N GLN A 272 12.89 -11.82 -3.15
CA GLN A 272 13.56 -11.70 -1.85
C GLN A 272 14.29 -12.99 -1.48
N PHE A 273 13.64 -14.14 -1.70
CA PHE A 273 14.26 -15.44 -1.46
C PHE A 273 15.44 -15.70 -2.39
N ALA A 274 15.31 -15.38 -3.68
CA ALA A 274 16.38 -15.52 -4.67
C ALA A 274 17.61 -14.70 -4.28
N ALA A 275 17.41 -13.43 -3.91
CA ALA A 275 18.48 -12.54 -3.47
C ALA A 275 19.16 -13.04 -2.19
N LEU A 276 18.40 -13.52 -1.21
CA LEU A 276 18.96 -14.10 0.01
C LEU A 276 19.78 -15.37 -0.29
N ALA A 277 19.28 -16.24 -1.17
CA ALA A 277 19.99 -17.46 -1.58
C ALA A 277 21.28 -17.15 -2.35
N VAL A 278 21.24 -16.16 -3.26
CA VAL A 278 22.41 -15.69 -4.02
C VAL A 278 23.46 -15.06 -3.11
N ARG A 279 23.05 -14.19 -2.18
CA ARG A 279 23.96 -13.59 -1.20
C ARG A 279 24.63 -14.65 -0.35
N TYR A 280 23.86 -15.62 0.16
CA TYR A 280 24.43 -16.76 0.89
C TYR A 280 25.45 -17.53 0.04
N TYR A 281 25.11 -17.82 -1.22
CA TYR A 281 25.98 -18.52 -2.16
C TYR A 281 27.32 -17.82 -2.35
N GLU A 282 27.27 -16.54 -2.75
CA GLU A 282 28.44 -15.73 -3.07
C GLU A 282 29.33 -15.53 -1.84
N THR A 283 28.74 -15.18 -0.69
CA THR A 283 29.49 -15.00 0.56
C THR A 283 30.13 -16.32 1.03
N LEU A 284 29.39 -17.43 1.01
CA LEU A 284 29.94 -18.73 1.40
C LEU A 284 31.08 -19.18 0.48
N MET A 285 30.92 -19.01 -0.83
CA MET A 285 31.97 -19.37 -1.78
C MET A 285 33.18 -18.48 -1.62
N GLY A 286 33.01 -17.17 -1.44
CA GLY A 286 34.11 -16.25 -1.16
C GLY A 286 34.88 -16.61 0.11
N ASP A 287 34.18 -17.01 1.18
CA ASP A 287 34.79 -17.53 2.41
C ASP A 287 35.59 -18.83 2.20
N ILE A 288 35.13 -19.70 1.28
CA ILE A 288 35.75 -20.98 1.01
C ILE A 288 36.98 -20.82 0.14
N THR A 289 36.91 -19.99 -0.90
CA THR A 289 37.99 -19.75 -1.86
C THR A 289 39.03 -18.77 -1.34
N GLY A 290 38.63 -17.83 -0.47
CA GLY A 290 39.44 -16.70 -0.03
C GLY A 290 39.57 -15.60 -1.07
N GLU A 291 38.71 -15.57 -2.09
CA GLU A 291 38.67 -14.58 -3.18
C GLU A 291 37.23 -14.12 -3.41
N ASP A 292 37.05 -12.93 -4.00
CA ASP A 292 35.72 -12.43 -4.35
C ASP A 292 35.00 -13.42 -5.29
N TYR A 293 33.81 -13.88 -4.88
CA TYR A 293 33.01 -14.82 -5.65
C TYR A 293 31.72 -14.14 -6.11
N THR A 294 31.49 -14.11 -7.42
CA THR A 294 30.26 -13.55 -8.00
C THR A 294 29.75 -14.44 -9.12
N ILE A 295 28.44 -14.64 -9.16
CA ILE A 295 27.78 -15.41 -10.20
C ILE A 295 27.67 -14.51 -11.44
N PRO A 296 28.19 -14.93 -12.61
CA PRO A 296 28.17 -14.09 -13.80
C PRO A 296 26.74 -13.92 -14.36
N VAL A 297 26.43 -12.70 -14.79
CA VAL A 297 25.20 -12.36 -15.54
C VAL A 297 25.63 -11.68 -16.84
N ASN A 298 25.21 -12.20 -17.99
CA ASN A 298 25.49 -11.54 -19.27
C ASN A 298 24.49 -10.41 -19.52
N SER A 299 24.87 -9.44 -20.36
CA SER A 299 23.97 -8.36 -20.75
C SER A 299 22.68 -8.91 -21.37
N GLY A 300 21.53 -8.57 -20.77
CA GLY A 300 20.20 -9.02 -21.19
C GLY A 300 19.70 -10.32 -20.53
N ASP A 301 20.53 -11.00 -19.71
CA ASP A 301 20.10 -12.20 -18.96
C ASP A 301 19.18 -11.87 -17.78
N ASP A 302 19.10 -10.59 -17.41
CA ASP A 302 18.28 -9.96 -16.38
C ASP A 302 16.91 -9.48 -16.89
N VAL A 303 16.57 -9.76 -18.14
CA VAL A 303 15.28 -9.40 -18.73
C VAL A 303 14.38 -10.63 -18.84
N PHE A 304 13.34 -10.66 -18.01
CA PHE A 304 12.25 -11.64 -17.98
C PHE A 304 10.93 -11.02 -18.47
N ALA A 305 9.88 -11.83 -18.60
CA ALA A 305 8.57 -11.36 -19.07
C ALA A 305 7.85 -10.45 -18.06
N ASP A 306 8.14 -10.64 -16.77
CA ASP A 306 7.50 -9.97 -15.63
C ASP A 306 8.50 -9.24 -14.72
N CYS A 307 9.76 -9.12 -15.14
CA CYS A 307 10.82 -8.48 -14.37
C CYS A 307 11.98 -8.05 -15.29
N SER A 308 12.56 -6.87 -15.06
CA SER A 308 13.83 -6.44 -15.64
C SER A 308 14.72 -5.85 -14.56
N ASP A 309 16.03 -5.79 -14.82
CA ASP A 309 17.03 -5.14 -13.95
C ASP A 309 17.14 -5.78 -12.54
N ASP A 310 16.71 -7.04 -12.38
CA ASP A 310 16.87 -7.83 -11.16
C ASP A 310 18.01 -8.84 -11.33
N GLU A 311 19.23 -8.39 -11.02
CA GLU A 311 20.45 -9.18 -11.15
C GLU A 311 20.39 -10.46 -10.28
N ASN A 312 19.80 -10.39 -9.09
CA ASN A 312 19.69 -11.54 -8.19
C ASN A 312 18.74 -12.61 -8.75
N MET A 313 17.64 -12.19 -9.36
CA MET A 313 16.76 -13.10 -10.09
C MET A 313 17.49 -13.76 -11.26
N ALA A 314 18.26 -12.97 -12.02
CA ALA A 314 19.07 -13.47 -13.13
C ALA A 314 20.10 -14.51 -12.66
N LYS A 315 20.83 -14.23 -11.58
CA LYS A 315 21.81 -15.14 -10.96
C LYS A 315 21.16 -16.43 -10.48
N ALA A 316 20.06 -16.34 -9.72
CA ALA A 316 19.34 -17.50 -9.20
C ALA A 316 18.77 -18.39 -10.32
N TYR A 317 18.27 -17.78 -11.39
CA TYR A 317 17.82 -18.48 -12.59
C TYR A 317 18.99 -19.14 -13.33
N THR A 318 20.12 -18.44 -13.51
CA THR A 318 21.33 -18.96 -14.17
C THR A 318 21.88 -20.19 -13.44
N LEU A 319 21.94 -20.16 -12.12
CA LEU A 319 22.35 -21.31 -11.31
C LEU A 319 21.34 -22.46 -11.34
N GLY A 320 20.07 -22.17 -11.62
CA GLY A 320 18.98 -23.14 -11.55
C GLY A 320 18.40 -23.31 -10.13
N ILE A 321 18.68 -22.38 -9.20
CA ILE A 321 18.04 -22.32 -7.88
C ILE A 321 16.52 -22.23 -8.02
N LEU A 322 16.08 -21.47 -9.03
CA LEU A 322 14.69 -21.36 -9.43
C LEU A 322 14.54 -21.51 -10.95
N GLY A 323 13.33 -21.82 -11.39
CA GLY A 323 12.95 -21.79 -12.80
C GLY A 323 11.72 -20.89 -12.99
N GLY A 324 11.39 -20.63 -14.25
CA GLY A 324 10.17 -19.91 -14.60
C GLY A 324 8.92 -20.77 -14.45
N TYR A 325 7.77 -20.11 -14.38
CA TYR A 325 6.46 -20.78 -14.40
C TYR A 325 6.07 -21.33 -15.78
N ASN A 326 6.75 -20.87 -16.82
CA ASN A 326 6.58 -21.34 -18.19
C ASN A 326 7.94 -21.61 -18.84
N SER A 327 7.88 -22.27 -20.00
CA SER A 327 9.01 -22.41 -20.91
C SER A 327 8.88 -21.42 -22.06
N ALA A 328 10.00 -20.82 -22.46
CA ALA A 328 10.11 -19.94 -23.61
C ALA A 328 11.51 -20.08 -24.24
N ASP A 329 11.64 -19.69 -25.51
CA ASP A 329 12.90 -19.77 -26.26
C ASP A 329 13.97 -18.77 -25.77
N THR A 330 13.53 -17.68 -25.12
CA THR A 330 14.40 -16.65 -24.54
C THR A 330 13.90 -16.28 -23.14
N ARG A 331 14.81 -15.78 -22.28
CA ARG A 331 14.46 -15.34 -20.92
C ARG A 331 13.38 -14.27 -20.88
N SER A 332 13.35 -13.37 -21.85
CA SER A 332 12.33 -12.30 -21.93
C SER A 332 10.91 -12.81 -22.14
N GLY A 333 10.73 -14.09 -22.49
CA GLY A 333 9.41 -14.75 -22.54
C GLY A 333 9.09 -15.61 -21.31
N VAL A 334 9.99 -15.69 -20.32
CA VAL A 334 9.85 -16.50 -19.11
C VAL A 334 9.29 -15.63 -17.98
N TYR A 335 8.23 -16.10 -17.33
CA TYR A 335 7.67 -15.54 -16.11
C TYR A 335 8.36 -16.15 -14.90
N VAL A 336 9.01 -15.34 -14.08
CA VAL A 336 9.76 -15.78 -12.90
C VAL A 336 9.08 -15.40 -11.58
N GLY A 337 8.11 -14.48 -11.61
CA GLY A 337 7.26 -14.09 -10.49
C GLY A 337 8.03 -13.50 -9.31
N PRO A 338 8.84 -12.44 -9.47
CA PRO A 338 9.70 -11.92 -8.40
C PRO A 338 8.90 -11.44 -7.18
N ASN A 339 7.68 -10.94 -7.41
CA ASN A 339 6.78 -10.41 -6.36
C ASN A 339 5.83 -11.46 -5.77
N ASP A 340 5.83 -12.68 -6.30
CA ASP A 340 4.96 -13.73 -5.80
C ASP A 340 5.45 -14.22 -4.44
N LEU A 341 4.52 -14.41 -3.50
CA LEU A 341 4.82 -15.08 -2.25
C LEU A 341 5.11 -16.56 -2.52
N ILE A 342 6.15 -17.09 -1.90
CA ILE A 342 6.47 -18.51 -2.02
C ILE A 342 5.85 -19.31 -0.88
N THR A 343 5.43 -20.52 -1.23
CA THR A 343 4.97 -21.53 -0.28
C THR A 343 6.14 -22.30 0.32
N ARG A 344 5.91 -22.97 1.45
CA ARG A 344 6.91 -23.82 2.13
C ARG A 344 7.49 -24.92 1.23
N GLU A 345 6.68 -25.53 0.38
CA GLU A 345 7.17 -26.59 -0.53
C GLU A 345 7.97 -26.02 -1.71
N GLN A 346 7.67 -24.79 -2.16
CA GLN A 346 8.48 -24.07 -3.14
C GLN A 346 9.83 -23.67 -2.54
N ALA A 347 9.84 -23.15 -1.31
CA ALA A 347 11.07 -22.85 -0.57
C ALA A 347 11.93 -24.10 -0.41
N ALA A 348 11.35 -25.24 0.01
CA ALA A 348 12.07 -26.51 0.13
C ALA A 348 12.74 -26.93 -1.18
N THR A 349 12.04 -26.78 -2.30
CA THR A 349 12.56 -27.09 -3.64
C THR A 349 13.71 -26.15 -4.03
N MET A 350 13.58 -24.85 -3.78
CA MET A 350 14.62 -23.86 -4.09
C MET A 350 15.87 -24.04 -3.20
N LEU A 351 15.69 -24.33 -1.91
CA LEU A 351 16.80 -24.66 -0.99
C LEU A 351 17.54 -25.94 -1.40
N THR A 352 16.81 -26.94 -1.88
CA THR A 352 17.42 -28.18 -2.36
C THR A 352 18.29 -27.93 -3.59
N ARG A 353 17.76 -27.18 -4.56
CA ARG A 353 18.52 -26.78 -5.75
C ARG A 353 19.73 -25.91 -5.39
N LEU A 354 19.58 -24.99 -4.44
CA LEU A 354 20.70 -24.21 -3.89
C LEU A 354 21.83 -25.12 -3.39
N MET A 355 21.53 -26.15 -2.61
CA MET A 355 22.52 -27.12 -2.16
C MET A 355 23.15 -27.90 -3.32
N GLU A 356 22.36 -28.32 -4.30
CA GLU A 356 22.85 -29.01 -5.51
C GLU A 356 23.80 -28.14 -6.34
N CYS A 357 23.48 -26.85 -6.51
CA CYS A 357 24.35 -25.88 -7.17
C CYS A 357 25.67 -25.73 -6.40
N LEU A 358 25.59 -25.55 -5.07
CA LEU A 358 26.77 -25.43 -4.20
C LEU A 358 27.66 -26.68 -4.25
N ILE A 359 27.10 -27.89 -4.39
CA ILE A 359 27.90 -29.12 -4.55
C ILE A 359 28.79 -29.03 -5.78
N ASN A 360 28.24 -28.57 -6.92
CA ASN A 360 29.02 -28.45 -8.15
C ASN A 360 30.20 -27.48 -7.97
N ASP A 361 29.98 -26.36 -7.28
CA ASP A 361 31.03 -25.37 -7.05
C ASP A 361 32.02 -25.82 -5.97
N PHE A 362 31.57 -26.53 -4.93
CA PHE A 362 32.44 -27.19 -3.96
C PHE A 362 33.38 -28.18 -4.67
N ASP A 363 32.86 -29.03 -5.55
CA ASP A 363 33.68 -29.97 -6.33
C ASP A 363 34.72 -29.22 -7.19
N SER A 364 34.33 -28.08 -7.79
CA SER A 364 35.22 -27.27 -8.63
C SER A 364 36.43 -26.70 -7.88
N VAL A 365 36.27 -26.42 -6.57
CA VAL A 365 37.34 -25.92 -5.70
C VAL A 365 38.01 -27.02 -4.87
N GLY A 366 37.79 -28.29 -5.25
CA GLY A 366 38.42 -29.45 -4.62
C GLY A 366 37.77 -29.92 -3.31
N ARG A 367 36.63 -29.33 -2.93
CA ARG A 367 35.83 -29.72 -1.78
C ARG A 367 34.84 -30.83 -2.17
N THR A 368 35.38 -32.03 -2.34
CA THR A 368 34.61 -33.17 -2.88
C THR A 368 33.86 -33.98 -1.82
N GLY A 369 32.80 -34.68 -2.24
CA GLY A 369 32.05 -35.63 -1.41
C GLY A 369 30.84 -35.04 -0.69
N TRP A 370 30.48 -33.78 -0.97
CA TRP A 370 29.23 -33.19 -0.50
C TRP A 370 28.04 -33.79 -1.26
N THR A 371 27.00 -34.14 -0.52
CA THR A 371 25.74 -34.67 -1.07
C THR A 371 24.57 -34.07 -0.31
N VAL A 372 23.41 -34.00 -0.94
CA VAL A 372 22.16 -33.65 -0.25
C VAL A 372 21.64 -34.90 0.45
N TRP A 373 21.32 -34.80 1.75
CA TRP A 373 20.77 -35.91 2.52
C TRP A 373 19.24 -35.91 2.43
N TYR A 374 18.70 -36.86 1.68
CA TYR A 374 17.27 -37.06 1.55
C TYR A 374 16.76 -38.00 2.65
N ALA A 375 15.78 -37.56 3.43
CA ALA A 375 15.15 -38.43 4.42
C ALA A 375 14.42 -39.62 3.77
N ASP A 376 14.58 -40.82 4.32
CA ASP A 376 13.89 -42.03 3.83
C ASP A 376 12.37 -41.96 4.04
N SER A 377 11.93 -41.31 5.11
CA SER A 377 10.52 -41.12 5.43
C SER A 377 10.29 -39.76 6.08
N LEU A 378 9.13 -39.16 5.79
CA LEU A 378 8.67 -37.92 6.42
C LEU A 378 7.59 -38.25 7.47
N PRO A 379 7.56 -37.57 8.63
CA PRO A 379 6.54 -37.79 9.66
C PRO A 379 5.21 -37.08 9.34
N PHE A 380 5.11 -36.43 8.18
CA PHE A 380 4.01 -35.54 7.82
C PHE A 380 2.82 -36.31 7.23
N THR A 381 1.61 -35.96 7.66
CA THR A 381 0.36 -36.58 7.21
C THR A 381 -0.38 -35.76 6.16
N ASP A 382 -0.05 -34.48 6.02
CA ASP A 382 -0.62 -33.58 5.03
C ASP A 382 0.02 -33.75 3.65
N THR A 383 -0.76 -33.45 2.60
CA THR A 383 -0.36 -33.73 1.21
C THR A 383 0.67 -32.72 0.71
N ILE A 384 1.91 -33.20 0.56
CA ILE A 384 2.98 -32.52 -0.18
C ILE A 384 2.80 -32.80 -1.67
N SER A 385 2.96 -31.80 -2.53
CA SER A 385 2.90 -32.05 -3.97
C SER A 385 4.04 -32.94 -4.45
N ASP A 386 3.75 -33.84 -5.39
CA ASP A 386 4.71 -34.81 -5.93
C ASP A 386 6.01 -34.15 -6.41
N TRP A 387 5.90 -32.99 -7.09
CA TRP A 387 7.06 -32.24 -7.60
C TRP A 387 7.94 -31.64 -6.50
N ALA A 388 7.41 -31.47 -5.28
CA ALA A 388 8.12 -30.89 -4.15
C ALA A 388 8.59 -31.95 -3.14
N LEU A 389 8.14 -33.20 -3.27
CA LEU A 389 8.37 -34.25 -2.28
C LEU A 389 9.85 -34.46 -2.00
N ASP A 390 10.67 -34.58 -3.05
CA ASP A 390 12.12 -34.74 -2.88
C ASP A 390 12.76 -33.50 -2.27
N GLY A 391 12.31 -32.30 -2.65
CA GLY A 391 12.74 -31.06 -2.02
C GLY A 391 12.47 -31.05 -0.52
N VAL A 392 11.26 -31.46 -0.09
CA VAL A 392 10.90 -31.57 1.34
C VAL A 392 11.76 -32.63 2.05
N ARG A 393 12.00 -33.77 1.41
CA ARG A 393 12.88 -34.83 1.96
C ARG A 393 14.31 -34.36 2.15
N ALA A 394 14.85 -33.56 1.23
CA ALA A 394 16.19 -32.99 1.32
C ALA A 394 16.30 -32.00 2.48
N VAL A 395 15.46 -30.96 2.52
CA VAL A 395 15.53 -29.95 3.58
C VAL A 395 15.21 -30.51 4.97
N TYR A 396 14.39 -31.56 5.04
CA TYR A 396 14.16 -32.29 6.29
C TYR A 396 15.36 -33.16 6.67
N GLY A 397 15.95 -33.89 5.71
CA GLY A 397 17.06 -34.81 5.93
C GLY A 397 18.36 -34.10 6.34
N VAL A 398 18.63 -32.91 5.80
CA VAL A 398 19.74 -32.05 6.25
C VAL A 398 19.42 -31.23 7.51
N GLY A 399 18.21 -31.38 8.07
CA GLY A 399 17.78 -30.69 9.28
C GLY A 399 17.57 -29.18 9.11
N ALA A 400 17.36 -28.69 7.89
CA ALA A 400 17.11 -27.29 7.60
C ALA A 400 15.66 -26.89 7.92
N MET A 401 14.69 -27.60 7.34
CA MET A 401 13.27 -27.37 7.56
C MET A 401 12.63 -28.49 8.39
N THR A 402 11.86 -28.09 9.40
CA THR A 402 10.96 -28.97 10.15
C THR A 402 9.50 -28.68 9.79
N GLY A 403 8.60 -29.56 10.20
CA GLY A 403 7.16 -29.31 10.10
C GLY A 403 6.69 -28.17 11.01
N THR A 404 5.54 -27.60 10.69
CA THR A 404 4.85 -26.64 11.57
C THR A 404 4.32 -27.32 12.83
N THR A 405 4.12 -28.63 12.77
CA THR A 405 3.94 -29.52 13.92
C THR A 405 4.78 -30.78 13.74
N GLY A 406 4.78 -31.68 14.74
CA GLY A 406 5.44 -32.98 14.61
C GLY A 406 4.87 -33.88 13.50
N THR A 407 3.69 -33.59 12.97
CA THR A 407 3.00 -34.42 11.94
C THR A 407 2.47 -33.62 10.76
N THR A 408 2.80 -32.33 10.67
CA THR A 408 2.29 -31.43 9.63
C THR A 408 3.42 -30.61 9.04
N PHE A 409 3.57 -30.62 7.72
CA PHE A 409 4.56 -29.80 7.03
C PHE A 409 4.03 -28.41 6.65
N SER A 410 2.73 -28.31 6.36
CA SER A 410 2.04 -27.14 5.82
C SER A 410 2.59 -26.68 4.46
N PRO A 411 2.64 -27.56 3.43
CA PRO A 411 3.34 -27.31 2.17
C PRO A 411 2.83 -26.06 1.43
N LYS A 412 1.53 -25.79 1.51
CA LYS A 412 0.86 -24.69 0.80
C LYS A 412 0.84 -23.37 1.58
N SER A 413 1.31 -23.35 2.82
CA SER A 413 1.39 -22.12 3.60
C SER A 413 2.53 -21.25 3.09
N ASN A 414 2.31 -19.94 3.14
CA ASN A 414 3.35 -18.96 2.81
C ASN A 414 4.57 -19.14 3.71
N TYR A 415 5.73 -18.89 3.13
CA TYR A 415 7.01 -18.92 3.83
C TYR A 415 7.43 -17.51 4.24
N THR A 416 7.98 -17.34 5.43
CA THR A 416 8.35 -16.01 5.95
C THR A 416 9.83 -15.69 5.71
N ILE A 417 10.19 -14.41 5.84
CA ILE A 417 11.58 -13.97 5.73
C ILE A 417 12.43 -14.59 6.84
N GLU A 418 11.97 -14.54 8.10
CA GLU A 418 12.68 -15.13 9.24
C GLU A 418 12.85 -16.66 9.09
N GLN A 419 11.86 -17.35 8.51
CA GLN A 419 11.99 -18.77 8.18
C GLN A 419 13.06 -19.00 7.11
N SER A 420 13.11 -18.16 6.08
CA SER A 420 14.09 -18.26 5.00
C SER A 420 15.52 -18.11 5.53
N ILE A 421 15.76 -17.08 6.33
CA ILE A 421 17.06 -16.82 6.98
C ILE A 421 17.48 -17.99 7.85
N VAL A 422 16.61 -18.43 8.77
CA VAL A 422 16.90 -19.56 9.67
C VAL A 422 17.24 -20.82 8.90
N THR A 423 16.52 -21.10 7.81
CA THR A 423 16.79 -22.32 7.05
C THR A 423 18.07 -22.28 6.25
N ILE A 424 18.47 -21.11 5.75
CA ILE A 424 19.79 -20.92 5.16
C ILE A 424 20.89 -21.12 6.21
N MET A 425 20.72 -20.56 7.41
CA MET A 425 21.68 -20.75 8.51
C MET A 425 21.81 -22.22 8.95
N ARG A 426 20.70 -22.95 8.98
CA ARG A 426 20.73 -24.39 9.26
C ARG A 426 21.37 -25.18 8.14
N ILE A 427 21.16 -24.81 6.87
CA ILE A 427 21.90 -25.41 5.76
C ILE A 427 23.39 -25.15 5.93
N ASP A 428 23.78 -23.91 6.28
CA ASP A 428 25.18 -23.58 6.50
C ASP A 428 25.81 -24.43 7.60
N THR A 429 25.17 -24.47 8.76
CA THR A 429 25.69 -25.13 9.96
C THR A 429 25.63 -26.66 9.85
N ASN A 430 24.49 -27.22 9.46
CA ASN A 430 24.23 -28.66 9.49
C ASN A 430 24.77 -29.40 8.27
N TRP A 431 25.07 -28.68 7.18
CA TRP A 431 25.45 -29.30 5.91
C TRP A 431 26.65 -28.61 5.26
N ALA A 432 26.57 -27.32 4.97
CA ALA A 432 27.58 -26.62 4.18
C ALA A 432 28.89 -26.47 4.94
N ARG A 433 28.93 -26.53 6.27
CA ARG A 433 30.14 -26.44 7.10
C ARG A 433 30.31 -27.62 8.07
N ALA A 434 29.49 -28.66 7.95
CA ALA A 434 29.42 -29.83 8.83
C ALA A 434 30.67 -30.74 8.89
N GLY A 435 31.82 -30.28 8.39
CA GLY A 435 33.11 -30.97 8.44
C GLY A 435 34.32 -30.05 8.68
N ARG A 436 34.11 -28.80 9.12
CA ARG A 436 35.19 -27.87 9.53
C ARG A 436 35.53 -27.94 11.04
N GLY A 437 35.00 -28.93 11.76
CA GLY A 437 35.27 -29.20 13.18
C GLY A 437 36.29 -30.30 13.42
#